data_AF-A0A1T4MDA7-F1
#
_entry.id   AF-A0A1T4MDA7-F1
#
_cell.length_a   1.000
_cell.length_b   1.000
_cell.length_c   1.000
_cell.angle_alpha   90.00
_cell.angle_beta   90.00
_cell.angle_gamma   90.00
#
_symmetry.space_group_name_H-M   'P 1'
#
loop_
_entity.id
_entity.type
_entity.pdbx_description
1 polymer ?
#
loop_
_entity_poly.entity_id
_entity_poly.type
_entity_poly.pdbx_seq_one_letter_code
_entity_poly.pdbx_strand_id
1 'polypeptide(L)'
;MNSKIVNLLSTIKHWDNSYILQGSYSLYVRDIIKRLPNDIDILLSTKGNLFQRNEHWEKCKSNYEIINEFTNHEFYNSVDIKVDNNNINLECMKFKTVPSKYIEEIDGIKIVKVNLMIGFKICQLLTSYVINKTNPRMQKIINCLLDLKLILDWYGDININDLVEVVKISIFLNVSYEMYIYNDNPYNSLLESAFIDYLEKTIDDNKLANDLDIVLKTIRKLINNNFVKDTIKTIDTMFQLKKEFIVYLTIYKSKFNSSNIHRYAYYYWYNNTNQTFRALSFIISRMTILKENKRNEATKILEYIDGKYCINLYKLLTILADVNDE
;
A
#
# COMPACT_ATOMS: atom_id res chain seq x y z
N MET A 1 5.48 26.90 -15.91
CA MET A 1 5.39 25.43 -15.73
C MET A 1 6.18 24.76 -16.83
N ASN A 2 6.99 23.73 -16.54
CA ASN A 2 7.82 23.04 -17.54
C ASN A 2 6.94 22.43 -18.65
N SER A 3 7.25 22.61 -19.94
CA SER A 3 6.41 22.14 -21.05
C SER A 3 6.15 20.62 -21.01
N LYS A 4 7.11 19.84 -20.49
CA LYS A 4 6.96 18.40 -20.24
C LYS A 4 5.77 18.06 -19.34
N ILE A 5 5.53 18.91 -18.35
CA ILE A 5 4.52 18.73 -17.30
C ILE A 5 3.15 19.15 -17.82
N VAL A 6 3.08 20.24 -18.61
CA VAL A 6 1.82 20.71 -19.20
C VAL A 6 1.23 19.64 -20.13
N ASN A 7 2.05 19.03 -20.99
CA ASN A 7 1.60 17.99 -21.92
C ASN A 7 1.18 16.73 -21.17
N LEU A 8 1.97 16.28 -20.20
CA LEU A 8 1.64 15.12 -19.38
C LEU A 8 0.36 15.31 -18.56
N LEU A 9 0.20 16.46 -17.90
CA LEU A 9 -1.04 16.82 -17.19
C LEU A 9 -2.21 16.89 -18.17
N SER A 10 -2.02 17.37 -19.40
CA SER A 10 -3.06 17.34 -20.43
C SER A 10 -3.45 15.90 -20.79
N THR A 11 -2.49 14.99 -20.90
CA THR A 11 -2.76 13.56 -21.15
C THR A 11 -3.52 12.92 -19.98
N ILE A 12 -3.14 13.24 -18.74
CA ILE A 12 -3.81 12.75 -17.53
C ILE A 12 -5.23 13.34 -17.41
N LYS A 13 -5.45 14.60 -17.80
CA LYS A 13 -6.79 15.23 -17.80
C LYS A 13 -7.77 14.53 -18.75
N HIS A 14 -7.26 13.86 -19.79
CA HIS A 14 -8.09 13.06 -20.69
C HIS A 14 -8.37 11.65 -20.18
N TRP A 15 -7.75 11.24 -19.07
CA TRP A 15 -8.11 9.98 -18.45
C TRP A 15 -9.51 10.06 -17.86
N ASP A 16 -10.20 8.93 -17.89
CA ASP A 16 -11.48 8.80 -17.19
C ASP A 16 -11.33 9.22 -15.71
N ASN A 17 -12.45 9.58 -15.09
CA ASN A 17 -12.60 9.88 -13.66
C ASN A 17 -12.13 8.76 -12.71
N SER A 18 -11.66 7.65 -13.27
CA SER A 18 -11.16 6.45 -12.62
C SER A 18 -9.71 6.54 -12.11
N TYR A 19 -8.96 7.62 -12.36
CA TYR A 19 -7.55 7.73 -11.96
C TYR A 19 -7.33 8.86 -10.95
N ILE A 20 -6.41 8.65 -10.00
CA ILE A 20 -6.07 9.63 -8.97
C ILE A 20 -4.55 9.70 -8.86
N LEU A 21 -3.97 10.89 -8.90
CA LEU A 21 -2.53 11.09 -8.68
C LEU A 21 -2.20 11.09 -7.19
N GLN A 22 -1.06 10.49 -6.85
CA GLN A 22 -0.50 10.49 -5.50
C GLN A 22 1.01 10.79 -5.52
N GLY A 23 1.67 10.59 -4.38
CA GLY A 23 3.13 10.64 -4.29
C GLY A 23 3.73 12.03 -4.48
N SER A 24 5.00 12.08 -4.85
CA SER A 24 5.70 13.36 -5.02
C SER A 24 5.12 14.20 -6.16
N TYR A 25 4.57 13.58 -7.21
CA TYR A 25 3.95 14.32 -8.31
C TYR A 25 2.70 15.10 -7.89
N SER A 26 1.88 14.54 -6.99
CA SER A 26 0.73 15.28 -6.46
C SER A 26 1.13 16.46 -5.56
N LEU A 27 2.26 16.37 -4.86
CA LEU A 27 2.83 17.47 -4.08
C LEU A 27 3.38 18.58 -5.00
N TYR A 28 3.99 18.18 -6.13
CA TYR A 28 4.50 19.11 -7.13
C TYR A 28 3.37 19.92 -7.78
N VAL A 29 2.26 19.27 -8.14
CA VAL A 29 1.07 19.95 -8.70
C VAL A 29 0.48 20.99 -7.72
N ARG A 30 0.68 20.81 -6.41
CA ARG A 30 0.25 21.76 -5.36
C ARG A 30 1.30 22.81 -5.01
N ASP A 31 2.44 22.85 -5.70
CA ASP A 31 3.59 23.71 -5.38
C ASP A 31 4.15 23.52 -3.96
N ILE A 32 3.93 22.34 -3.35
CA ILE A 32 4.49 21.97 -2.04
C ILE A 32 5.97 21.59 -2.19
N ILE A 33 6.30 20.88 -3.27
CA ILE A 33 7.69 20.59 -3.64
C ILE A 33 8.03 21.30 -4.95
N LYS A 34 9.24 21.86 -5.02
CA LYS A 34 9.73 22.57 -6.22
C LYS A 34 10.49 21.67 -7.19
N ARG A 35 11.02 20.55 -6.70
CA ARG A 35 11.74 19.56 -7.52
C ARG A 35 10.74 18.81 -8.40
N LEU A 36 11.12 18.57 -9.67
CA LEU A 36 10.36 17.69 -10.55
C LEU A 36 10.52 16.23 -10.10
N PRO A 37 9.43 15.49 -9.85
CA PRO A 37 9.51 14.06 -9.56
C PRO A 37 9.94 13.25 -10.78
N ASN A 38 10.57 12.10 -10.54
CA ASN A 38 11.06 11.21 -11.59
C ASN A 38 9.99 10.23 -12.08
N ASP A 39 8.95 10.06 -11.28
CA ASP A 39 7.88 9.09 -11.40
C ASP A 39 6.51 9.76 -11.21
N ILE A 40 5.48 9.08 -11.71
CA ILE A 40 4.09 9.45 -11.49
C ILE A 40 3.38 8.25 -10.86
N ASP A 41 2.97 8.45 -9.62
CA ASP A 41 2.18 7.46 -8.91
C ASP A 41 0.69 7.65 -9.21
N ILE A 42 0.08 6.61 -9.76
CA ILE A 42 -1.34 6.54 -10.08
C ILE A 42 -2.05 5.55 -9.16
N LEU A 43 -3.21 5.96 -8.71
CA LEU A 43 -4.23 5.13 -8.08
C LEU A 43 -5.43 4.98 -8.99
N LEU A 44 -6.18 3.91 -8.78
CA LEU A 44 -7.46 3.69 -9.43
C LEU A 44 -8.57 4.03 -8.43
N SER A 45 -9.49 4.92 -8.82
CA SER A 45 -10.67 5.28 -8.04
C SER A 45 -11.76 4.21 -8.11
N THR A 46 -11.61 3.24 -9.01
CA THR A 46 -12.64 2.24 -9.31
C THR A 46 -12.96 1.40 -8.08
N LYS A 47 -14.24 1.36 -7.69
CA LYS A 47 -14.77 0.35 -6.76
C LYS A 47 -14.80 -0.98 -7.51
N GLY A 48 -13.72 -1.75 -7.40
CA GLY A 48 -13.59 -3.05 -8.06
C GLY A 48 -12.54 -3.90 -7.38
N ASN A 49 -12.65 -5.22 -7.57
CA ASN A 49 -11.65 -6.15 -7.09
C ASN A 49 -10.33 -6.00 -7.89
N LEU A 50 -9.28 -6.67 -7.43
CA LEU A 50 -7.96 -6.53 -8.04
C LEU A 50 -7.94 -6.90 -9.54
N PHE A 51 -8.73 -7.89 -9.97
CA PHE A 51 -8.82 -8.27 -11.39
C PHE A 51 -9.37 -7.13 -12.25
N GLN A 52 -10.50 -6.55 -11.86
CA GLN A 52 -11.12 -5.42 -12.58
C GLN A 52 -10.18 -4.21 -12.65
N ARG A 53 -9.39 -4.00 -11.60
CA ARG A 53 -8.38 -2.94 -11.54
C ARG A 53 -7.20 -3.22 -12.47
N ASN A 54 -6.79 -4.47 -12.61
CA ASN A 54 -5.78 -4.89 -13.59
C ASN A 54 -6.29 -4.67 -15.02
N GLU A 55 -7.53 -5.04 -15.33
CA GLU A 55 -8.12 -4.77 -16.65
C GLU A 55 -8.18 -3.27 -16.97
N HIS A 56 -8.54 -2.43 -15.99
CA HIS A 56 -8.51 -0.98 -16.15
C HIS A 56 -7.09 -0.47 -16.43
N TRP A 57 -6.11 -0.95 -15.68
CA TRP A 57 -4.72 -0.57 -15.88
C TRP A 57 -4.21 -0.96 -17.26
N GLU A 58 -4.50 -2.17 -17.73
CA GLU A 58 -4.06 -2.61 -19.06
C GLU A 58 -4.67 -1.76 -20.18
N LYS A 59 -5.93 -1.34 -20.05
CA LYS A 59 -6.58 -0.37 -20.97
C LYS A 59 -5.94 1.02 -20.91
N CYS A 60 -5.46 1.45 -19.75
CA CYS A 60 -4.72 2.72 -19.61
C CYS A 60 -3.37 2.63 -20.31
N LYS A 61 -2.61 1.59 -19.96
CA LYS A 61 -1.27 1.31 -20.44
C LYS A 61 -1.23 1.20 -21.96
N SER A 62 -2.26 0.63 -22.60
CA SER A 62 -2.35 0.51 -24.06
C SER A 62 -2.42 1.83 -24.82
N ASN A 63 -2.66 2.96 -24.14
CA ASN A 63 -2.67 4.29 -24.78
C ASN A 63 -1.26 4.90 -24.94
N TYR A 64 -0.23 4.20 -24.47
CA TYR A 64 1.15 4.70 -24.43
C TYR A 64 2.10 3.82 -25.24
N GLU A 65 3.11 4.45 -25.85
CA GLU A 65 4.29 3.74 -26.34
C GLU A 65 5.12 3.31 -25.12
N ILE A 66 5.13 2.00 -24.84
CA ILE A 66 5.87 1.41 -23.74
C ILE A 66 7.33 1.19 -24.16
N ILE A 67 8.25 1.88 -23.49
CA ILE A 67 9.69 1.74 -23.73
C ILE A 67 10.23 0.54 -22.95
N ASN A 68 9.82 0.42 -21.68
CA ASN A 68 10.25 -0.66 -20.80
C ASN A 68 9.19 -0.98 -19.73
N GLU A 69 9.07 -2.25 -19.34
CA GLU A 69 8.27 -2.66 -18.19
C GLU A 69 9.20 -3.13 -17.07
N PHE A 70 9.31 -2.36 -15.98
CA PHE A 70 10.15 -2.74 -14.83
C PHE A 70 9.46 -3.72 -13.89
N THR A 71 8.15 -3.56 -13.72
CA THR A 71 7.38 -4.44 -12.85
C THR A 71 6.02 -4.71 -13.44
N ASN A 72 5.68 -5.99 -13.54
CA ASN A 72 4.36 -6.45 -13.93
C ASN A 72 3.80 -7.42 -12.88
N HIS A 73 3.12 -6.87 -11.87
CA HIS A 73 2.58 -7.61 -10.75
C HIS A 73 1.12 -7.24 -10.48
N GLU A 74 0.29 -8.16 -10.00
CA GLU A 74 -1.16 -7.96 -9.82
C GLU A 74 -1.48 -6.76 -8.93
N PHE A 75 -0.66 -6.48 -7.91
CA PHE A 75 -0.80 -5.32 -7.04
C PHE A 75 -0.19 -4.04 -7.62
N TYR A 76 0.86 -4.13 -8.41
CA TYR A 76 1.69 -2.98 -8.74
C TYR A 76 2.35 -3.12 -10.12
N ASN A 77 2.32 -2.05 -10.90
CA ASN A 77 3.09 -1.93 -12.13
C ASN A 77 4.00 -0.71 -12.10
N SER A 78 5.16 -0.82 -12.73
CA SER A 78 5.99 0.32 -13.10
C SER A 78 6.44 0.14 -14.56
N VAL A 79 6.17 1.14 -15.38
CA VAL A 79 6.45 1.14 -16.82
C VAL A 79 7.04 2.48 -17.22
N ASP A 80 8.05 2.47 -18.09
CA ASP A 80 8.51 3.68 -18.75
C ASP A 80 7.71 3.89 -20.04
N ILE A 81 7.02 5.02 -20.11
CA ILE A 81 6.26 5.45 -21.27
C ILE A 81 7.00 6.55 -22.00
N LYS A 82 6.84 6.59 -23.31
CA LYS A 82 7.23 7.74 -24.12
C LYS A 82 6.09 8.74 -24.18
N VAL A 83 6.39 9.98 -23.79
CA VAL A 83 5.50 11.14 -23.99
C VAL A 83 6.30 12.19 -24.73
N ASP A 84 5.92 12.41 -25.99
CA ASP A 84 6.67 13.20 -26.97
C ASP A 84 8.12 12.65 -27.13
N ASN A 85 9.12 13.42 -26.68
CA ASN A 85 10.54 13.09 -26.72
C ASN A 85 11.12 12.77 -25.32
N ASN A 86 10.27 12.49 -24.33
CA ASN A 86 10.70 12.21 -22.96
C ASN A 86 10.22 10.84 -22.49
N ASN A 87 11.04 10.23 -21.63
CA ASN A 87 10.69 9.01 -20.92
C ASN A 87 10.15 9.41 -19.56
N ILE A 88 9.03 8.82 -19.18
CA ILE A 88 8.37 9.10 -17.91
C ILE A 88 8.05 7.76 -17.26
N ASN A 89 8.45 7.60 -16.01
CA ASN A 89 8.12 6.42 -15.25
C ASN A 89 6.69 6.55 -14.70
N LEU A 90 5.85 5.60 -15.05
CA LEU A 90 4.46 5.52 -14.65
C LEU A 90 4.27 4.34 -13.70
N GLU A 91 3.87 4.63 -12.47
CA GLU A 91 3.63 3.62 -11.44
C GLU A 91 2.13 3.51 -11.13
N CYS A 92 1.58 2.30 -11.13
CA CYS A 92 0.18 2.06 -10.77
C CYS A 92 0.08 1.17 -9.54
N MET A 93 -0.45 1.72 -8.44
CA MET A 93 -0.68 0.97 -7.20
C MET A 93 -2.10 0.42 -7.15
N LYS A 94 -2.33 -0.69 -7.86
CA LYS A 94 -3.63 -1.38 -7.98
C LYS A 94 -4.12 -2.03 -6.68
N PHE A 95 -3.32 -2.00 -5.61
CA PHE A 95 -3.72 -2.48 -4.28
C PHE A 95 -4.41 -1.43 -3.42
N LYS A 96 -4.20 -0.14 -3.69
CA LYS A 96 -4.67 0.97 -2.84
C LYS A 96 -5.99 1.52 -3.34
N THR A 97 -7.00 1.63 -2.49
CA THR A 97 -8.26 2.31 -2.84
C THR A 97 -8.51 3.45 -1.87
N VAL A 98 -8.17 4.67 -2.28
CA VAL A 98 -8.30 5.83 -1.38
C VAL A 98 -9.78 6.21 -1.20
N PRO A 99 -10.25 6.39 0.04
CA PRO A 99 -11.61 6.87 0.31
C PRO A 99 -11.85 8.24 -0.32
N SER A 100 -13.06 8.47 -0.84
CA SER A 100 -13.42 9.73 -1.53
C SER A 100 -13.19 10.97 -0.69
N LYS A 101 -13.33 10.88 0.65
CA LYS A 101 -13.05 12.00 1.57
C LYS A 101 -11.59 12.50 1.52
N TYR A 102 -10.65 11.68 1.05
CA TYR A 102 -9.23 12.01 0.86
C TYR A 102 -8.85 12.25 -0.60
N ILE A 103 -9.82 12.42 -1.49
CA ILE A 103 -9.59 12.82 -2.87
C ILE A 103 -10.05 14.28 -3.01
N GLU A 104 -9.28 15.08 -3.72
CA GLU A 104 -9.66 16.41 -4.18
C GLU A 104 -9.35 16.55 -5.67
N GLU A 105 -9.83 17.62 -6.28
CA GLU A 105 -9.63 17.90 -7.70
C GLU A 105 -8.96 19.26 -7.86
N ILE A 106 -7.86 19.31 -8.62
CA ILE A 106 -7.18 20.55 -9.00
C ILE A 106 -7.04 20.56 -10.51
N ASP A 107 -7.54 21.61 -11.16
CA ASP A 107 -7.51 21.80 -12.61
C ASP A 107 -8.03 20.61 -13.43
N GLY A 108 -9.07 19.92 -12.94
CA GLY A 108 -9.65 18.74 -13.59
C GLY A 108 -8.93 17.43 -13.27
N ILE A 109 -7.96 17.43 -12.37
CA ILE A 109 -7.14 16.25 -12.01
C ILE A 109 -7.44 15.82 -10.59
N LYS A 110 -7.89 14.58 -10.43
CA LYS A 110 -8.09 13.96 -9.12
C LYS A 110 -6.76 13.64 -8.48
N ILE A 111 -6.58 14.09 -7.25
CA ILE A 111 -5.34 13.96 -6.49
C ILE A 111 -5.66 13.61 -5.05
N VAL A 112 -4.80 12.82 -4.41
CA VAL A 112 -4.95 12.48 -2.99
C VAL A 112 -4.61 13.69 -2.13
N LYS A 113 -5.47 14.03 -1.16
CA LYS A 113 -5.31 15.16 -0.24
C LYS A 113 -3.99 15.11 0.55
N VAL A 114 -3.46 16.28 0.86
CA VAL A 114 -2.17 16.47 1.52
C VAL A 114 -2.12 15.80 2.90
N ASN A 115 -3.20 15.85 3.67
CA ASN A 115 -3.24 15.19 4.98
C ASN A 115 -3.00 13.67 4.91
N LEU A 116 -3.54 12.98 3.90
CA LEU A 116 -3.29 11.55 3.72
C LEU A 116 -1.84 11.26 3.28
N MET A 117 -1.17 12.21 2.62
CA MET A 117 0.25 12.09 2.26
C MET A 117 1.17 12.02 3.47
N ILE A 118 0.80 12.66 4.59
CA ILE A 118 1.52 12.53 5.86
C ILE A 118 1.56 11.05 6.26
N GLY A 119 0.40 10.39 6.28
CA GLY A 119 0.29 8.97 6.62
C GLY A 119 1.05 8.07 5.64
N PHE A 120 0.97 8.32 4.33
CA PHE A 120 1.73 7.57 3.33
C PHE A 120 3.25 7.72 3.48
N LYS A 121 3.75 8.93 3.75
CA LYS A 121 5.18 9.16 3.98
C LYS A 121 5.67 8.50 5.26
N ILE A 122 4.86 8.49 6.33
CA ILE A 122 5.19 7.74 7.55
C ILE A 122 5.25 6.23 7.27
N CYS A 123 4.28 5.66 6.56
CA CYS A 123 4.34 4.24 6.15
C CYS A 123 5.58 3.93 5.28
N GLN A 124 5.92 4.85 4.37
CA GLN A 124 7.13 4.74 3.54
C GLN A 124 8.41 4.79 4.38
N LEU A 125 8.50 5.62 5.42
CA LEU A 125 9.64 5.67 6.33
C LEU A 125 9.82 4.33 7.07
N LEU A 126 8.73 3.80 7.63
CA LEU A 126 8.75 2.52 8.37
C LEU A 126 9.19 1.35 7.49
N THR A 127 8.60 1.23 6.30
CA THR A 127 9.01 0.19 5.33
C THR A 127 10.45 0.38 4.84
N SER A 128 10.88 1.63 4.61
CA SER A 128 12.25 1.91 4.17
C SER A 128 13.27 1.61 5.26
N TYR A 129 12.95 1.87 6.53
CA TYR A 129 13.78 1.52 7.67
C TYR A 129 13.99 0.00 7.77
N VAL A 130 12.92 -0.78 7.68
CA VAL A 130 12.99 -2.25 7.71
C VAL A 130 13.83 -2.78 6.55
N ILE A 131 13.64 -2.27 5.33
CA ILE A 131 14.46 -2.69 4.18
C ILE A 131 15.91 -2.26 4.35
N ASN A 132 16.19 -1.06 4.88
CA ASN A 132 17.54 -0.53 5.05
C ASN A 132 18.42 -1.42 5.94
N LYS A 133 17.82 -2.16 6.88
CA LYS A 133 18.53 -3.19 7.68
C LYS A 133 19.16 -4.29 6.81
N THR A 134 18.67 -4.50 5.59
CA THR A 134 19.12 -5.56 4.66
C THR A 134 19.70 -5.03 3.34
N ASN A 135 19.26 -3.86 2.89
CA ASN A 135 19.68 -3.25 1.63
C ASN A 135 19.70 -1.72 1.79
N PRO A 136 20.87 -1.06 1.74
CA PRO A 136 20.99 0.38 1.95
C PRO A 136 20.06 1.20 1.04
N ARG A 137 19.11 1.92 1.64
CA ARG A 137 18.12 2.81 0.99
C ARG A 137 18.14 4.21 1.60
N MET A 138 19.31 4.66 2.05
CA MET A 138 19.47 5.92 2.76
C MET A 138 18.87 7.12 2.00
N GLN A 139 19.12 7.24 0.70
CA GLN A 139 18.57 8.33 -0.10
C GLN A 139 17.03 8.34 -0.12
N LYS A 140 16.38 7.17 -0.11
CA LYS A 140 14.92 7.08 -0.08
C LYS A 140 14.36 7.56 1.26
N ILE A 141 15.07 7.28 2.36
CA ILE A 141 14.72 7.75 3.70
C ILE A 141 14.90 9.27 3.78
N ILE A 142 16.04 9.80 3.32
CA ILE A 142 16.31 11.25 3.28
C ILE A 142 15.22 11.98 2.48
N ASN A 143 14.93 11.53 1.26
CA ASN A 143 13.89 12.14 0.42
C ASN A 143 12.52 12.09 1.11
N CYS A 144 12.22 11.00 1.83
CA CYS A 144 10.96 10.86 2.54
C CYS A 144 10.85 11.80 3.75
N LEU A 145 11.95 12.00 4.50
CA LEU A 145 12.02 12.97 5.59
C LEU A 145 11.84 14.41 5.09
N LEU A 146 12.52 14.75 4.00
CA LEU A 146 12.42 16.07 3.38
C LEU A 146 11.01 16.34 2.82
N ASP A 147 10.42 15.38 2.12
CA ASP A 147 9.05 15.50 1.63
C ASP A 147 8.05 15.66 2.80
N LEU A 148 8.21 14.87 3.87
CA LEU A 148 7.34 14.94 5.05
C LEU A 148 7.44 16.30 5.76
N LYS A 149 8.65 16.86 5.86
CA LYS A 149 8.85 18.23 6.36
C LYS A 149 8.07 19.24 5.54
N LEU A 150 8.24 19.23 4.21
CA LEU A 150 7.57 20.18 3.32
C LEU A 150 6.04 20.06 3.40
N ILE A 151 5.53 18.84 3.56
CA ILE A 151 4.10 18.61 3.79
C ILE A 151 3.65 19.23 5.12
N LEU A 152 4.40 19.03 6.20
CA LEU A 152 4.05 19.55 7.53
C LEU A 152 4.14 21.08 7.58
N ASP A 153 5.14 21.68 6.93
CA ASP A 153 5.28 23.14 6.83
C ASP A 153 4.10 23.76 6.05
N TRP A 154 3.61 23.08 5.01
CA TRP A 154 2.45 23.52 4.23
C TRP A 154 1.12 23.30 4.97
N TYR A 155 0.96 22.15 5.63
CA TYR A 155 -0.28 21.78 6.31
C TYR A 155 -0.47 22.52 7.64
N GLY A 156 0.63 22.86 8.30
CA GLY A 156 0.64 23.43 9.64
C GLY A 156 0.49 22.36 10.74
N ASP A 157 0.19 22.80 11.95
CA ASP A 157 0.04 21.93 13.12
C ASP A 157 -1.13 20.96 12.95
N ILE A 158 -0.82 19.70 12.64
CA ILE A 158 -1.80 18.62 12.63
C ILE A 158 -2.14 18.21 14.07
N ASN A 159 -3.44 18.19 14.37
CA ASN A 159 -3.91 17.68 15.66
C ASN A 159 -3.63 16.17 15.75
N ILE A 160 -3.43 15.66 16.97
CA ILE A 160 -3.05 14.25 17.16
C ILE A 160 -4.11 13.26 16.68
N ASN A 161 -5.40 13.59 16.79
CA ASN A 161 -6.47 12.68 16.40
C ASN A 161 -6.50 12.52 14.88
N ASP A 162 -6.38 13.60 14.13
CA ASP A 162 -6.29 13.60 12.67
C ASP A 162 -5.04 12.84 12.22
N LEU A 163 -3.90 13.07 12.88
CA LEU A 163 -2.64 12.38 12.58
C LEU A 163 -2.77 10.86 12.76
N VAL A 164 -3.41 10.43 13.85
CA VAL A 164 -3.67 9.01 14.13
C VAL A 164 -4.62 8.42 13.08
N GLU A 165 -5.68 9.13 12.71
CA GLU A 165 -6.63 8.69 11.69
C GLU A 165 -5.95 8.50 10.32
N VAL A 166 -5.19 9.50 9.85
CA VAL A 166 -4.53 9.41 8.54
C VAL A 166 -3.45 8.34 8.50
N VAL A 167 -2.73 8.10 9.59
CA VAL A 167 -1.75 7.01 9.69
C VAL A 167 -2.44 5.65 9.69
N LYS A 168 -3.50 5.47 10.48
CA LYS A 168 -4.28 4.22 10.50
C LYS A 168 -4.81 3.88 9.11
N ILE A 169 -5.45 4.83 8.45
CA ILE A 169 -6.00 4.63 7.10
C ILE A 169 -4.87 4.32 6.10
N SER A 170 -3.75 5.04 6.20
CA SER A 170 -2.58 4.76 5.36
C SER A 170 -2.05 3.34 5.53
N ILE A 171 -1.98 2.84 6.77
CA ILE A 171 -1.59 1.45 7.04
C ILE A 171 -2.55 0.48 6.35
N PHE A 172 -3.87 0.63 6.53
CA PHE A 172 -4.86 -0.26 5.91
C PHE A 172 -4.89 -0.18 4.38
N LEU A 173 -4.57 0.98 3.80
CA LEU A 173 -4.44 1.10 2.36
C LEU A 173 -3.20 0.38 1.80
N ASN A 174 -2.15 0.21 2.61
CA ASN A 174 -0.90 -0.43 2.18
C ASN A 174 -0.78 -1.90 2.57
N VAL A 175 -1.45 -2.33 3.65
CA VAL A 175 -1.23 -3.63 4.28
C VAL A 175 -1.47 -4.82 3.34
N SER A 176 -2.41 -4.70 2.40
CA SER A 176 -2.63 -5.75 1.39
C SER A 176 -1.38 -6.00 0.55
N TYR A 177 -0.68 -4.97 0.07
CA TYR A 177 0.55 -5.18 -0.70
C TYR A 177 1.73 -5.57 0.18
N GLU A 178 1.81 -5.01 1.37
CA GLU A 178 2.93 -5.27 2.27
C GLU A 178 2.93 -6.68 2.84
N MET A 179 1.74 -7.21 3.20
CA MET A 179 1.59 -8.62 3.53
C MET A 179 1.94 -9.52 2.34
N TYR A 180 1.93 -9.05 1.10
CA TYR A 180 2.37 -9.86 -0.02
C TYR A 180 3.90 -9.92 -0.07
N ILE A 181 4.57 -8.78 0.09
CA ILE A 181 6.03 -8.65 -0.02
C ILE A 181 6.77 -9.16 1.21
N TYR A 182 6.28 -8.84 2.40
CA TYR A 182 7.01 -9.03 3.65
C TYR A 182 6.53 -10.27 4.40
N ASN A 183 7.46 -10.90 5.10
CA ASN A 183 7.15 -11.99 6.03
C ASN A 183 6.69 -11.45 7.39
N ASP A 184 7.23 -10.31 7.81
CA ASP A 184 6.95 -9.70 9.10
C ASP A 184 6.31 -8.31 8.92
N ASN A 185 5.55 -7.88 9.93
CA ASN A 185 4.86 -6.59 9.91
C ASN A 185 5.87 -5.43 9.94
N PRO A 186 6.01 -4.64 8.86
CA PRO A 186 6.99 -3.54 8.83
C PRO A 186 6.62 -2.41 9.80
N TYR A 187 5.34 -2.26 10.17
CA TYR A 187 4.88 -1.20 11.06
C TYR A 187 5.25 -1.41 12.52
N ASN A 188 5.61 -2.64 12.92
CA ASN A 188 6.14 -2.89 14.27
C ASN A 188 7.37 -2.02 14.57
N SER A 189 8.11 -1.62 13.52
CA SER A 189 9.27 -0.72 13.66
C SER A 189 8.93 0.63 14.27
N LEU A 190 7.67 1.11 14.18
CA LEU A 190 7.27 2.35 14.83
C LEU A 190 7.37 2.25 16.36
N LEU A 191 7.24 1.04 16.91
CA LEU A 191 7.29 0.78 18.35
C LEU A 191 8.70 0.43 18.84
N GLU A 192 9.69 0.35 17.95
CA GLU A 192 11.08 0.11 18.30
C GLU A 192 11.74 1.43 18.76
N SER A 193 12.38 1.44 19.94
CA SER A 193 13.13 2.61 20.40
C SER A 193 14.22 3.02 19.39
N ALA A 194 14.87 2.03 18.78
CA ALA A 194 15.92 2.21 17.79
C ALA A 194 15.47 2.92 16.50
N PHE A 195 14.16 3.02 16.23
CA PHE A 195 13.67 3.70 15.04
C PHE A 195 13.92 5.20 15.11
N ILE A 196 13.61 5.84 16.25
CA ILE A 196 13.85 7.28 16.42
C ILE A 196 15.34 7.59 16.43
N ASP A 197 16.13 6.82 17.17
CA ASP A 197 17.60 7.00 17.23
C ASP A 197 18.21 6.89 15.83
N TYR A 198 17.70 5.97 15.00
CA TYR A 198 18.11 5.84 13.61
C TYR A 198 17.77 7.08 12.77
N LEU A 199 16.57 7.65 12.93
CA LEU A 199 16.19 8.86 12.21
C LEU A 199 17.03 10.06 12.63
N GLU A 200 17.25 10.25 13.94
CA GLU A 200 18.10 11.32 14.49
C GLU A 200 19.52 11.20 13.94
N LYS A 201 20.12 10.00 14.02
CA LYS A 201 21.43 9.75 13.44
C LYS A 201 21.47 10.02 11.93
N THR A 202 20.42 9.63 11.19
CA THR A 202 20.33 9.88 9.75
C THR A 202 20.32 11.37 9.44
N ILE A 203 19.64 12.18 10.25
CA ILE A 203 19.58 13.63 10.13
C ILE A 203 20.97 14.23 10.37
N ASP A 204 21.61 13.83 11.47
CA ASP A 204 22.93 14.32 11.87
C ASP A 204 24.03 13.96 10.84
N ASP A 205 24.13 12.68 10.48
CA ASP A 205 25.16 12.16 9.56
C ASP A 205 25.08 12.82 8.17
N ASN A 206 23.88 13.21 7.74
CA ASN A 206 23.63 13.82 6.43
C ASN A 206 23.50 15.35 6.50
N LYS A 207 23.72 15.96 7.67
CA LYS A 207 23.61 17.41 7.90
C LYS A 207 22.28 17.98 7.39
N LEU A 208 21.20 17.20 7.55
CA LEU A 208 19.87 17.69 7.24
C LEU A 208 19.52 18.75 8.29
N ALA A 209 19.06 19.93 7.84
CA ALA A 209 18.88 21.09 8.71
C ALA A 209 18.09 20.80 10.01
N ASN A 210 18.38 21.57 11.07
CA ASN A 210 17.72 21.49 12.40
C ASN A 210 16.18 21.54 12.34
N ASP A 211 15.59 22.04 11.26
CA ASP A 211 14.13 22.11 11.12
C ASP A 211 13.47 20.80 10.63
N LEU A 212 14.11 19.64 10.80
CA LEU A 212 13.43 18.33 10.80
C LEU A 212 12.83 17.96 12.17
N ASP A 213 13.02 18.79 13.19
CA ASP A 213 12.39 18.65 14.50
C ASP A 213 10.87 18.46 14.44
N ILE A 214 10.18 19.13 13.50
CA ILE A 214 8.74 18.98 13.34
C ILE A 214 8.35 17.55 12.92
N VAL A 215 9.18 16.91 12.09
CA VAL A 215 9.00 15.52 11.66
C VAL A 215 9.19 14.58 12.85
N LEU A 216 10.28 14.72 13.60
CA LEU A 216 10.56 13.89 14.77
C LEU A 216 9.49 14.04 15.86
N LYS A 217 9.06 15.28 16.14
CA LYS A 217 7.94 15.56 17.06
C LYS A 217 6.65 14.88 16.60
N THR A 218 6.34 14.93 15.31
CA THR A 218 5.15 14.29 14.72
C THR A 218 5.21 12.77 14.89
N ILE A 219 6.36 12.13 14.60
CA ILE A 219 6.53 10.68 14.77
C ILE A 219 6.44 10.31 16.26
N ARG A 220 7.09 11.06 17.16
CA ARG A 220 7.04 10.81 18.61
C ARG A 220 5.62 10.87 19.18
N LYS A 221 4.75 11.73 18.65
CA LYS A 221 3.32 11.76 19.03
C LYS A 221 2.61 10.43 18.72
N LEU A 222 2.99 9.74 17.63
CA LEU A 222 2.39 8.46 17.23
C LEU A 222 2.88 7.28 18.07
N ILE A 223 4.16 7.24 18.41
CA ILE A 223 4.80 6.13 19.15
C ILE A 223 4.07 5.85 20.47
N ASN A 224 3.61 6.90 21.13
CA ASN A 224 2.95 6.79 22.44
C ASN A 224 1.43 6.63 22.35
N ASN A 225 0.84 6.66 21.16
CA ASN A 225 -0.61 6.62 20.99
C ASN A 225 -1.14 5.17 21.04
N ASN A 226 -2.09 4.90 21.94
CA ASN A 226 -2.65 3.56 22.12
C ASN A 226 -3.40 3.05 20.88
N PHE A 227 -4.14 3.92 20.17
CA PHE A 227 -4.85 3.51 18.95
C PHE A 227 -3.90 3.07 17.83
N VAL A 228 -2.74 3.72 17.73
CA VAL A 228 -1.68 3.32 16.77
C VAL A 228 -1.08 1.97 17.17
N LYS A 229 -0.79 1.76 18.46
CA LYS A 229 -0.30 0.48 18.99
C LYS A 229 -1.28 -0.65 18.75
N ASP A 230 -2.56 -0.43 19.02
CA ASP A 230 -3.62 -1.42 18.79
C ASP A 230 -3.76 -1.74 17.30
N THR A 231 -3.69 -0.72 16.43
CA THR A 231 -3.69 -0.92 14.98
C THR A 231 -2.51 -1.79 14.54
N ILE A 232 -1.29 -1.47 15.01
CA ILE A 232 -0.08 -2.25 14.69
C ILE A 232 -0.22 -3.71 15.17
N LYS A 233 -0.77 -3.93 16.37
CA LYS A 233 -1.04 -5.27 16.91
C LYS A 233 -2.05 -6.05 16.08
N THR A 234 -3.11 -5.40 15.61
CA THR A 234 -4.06 -5.99 14.65
C THR A 234 -3.36 -6.42 13.37
N ILE A 235 -2.51 -5.55 12.81
CA ILE A 235 -1.73 -5.89 11.61
C ILE A 235 -0.76 -7.04 11.89
N ASP A 236 -0.09 -7.06 13.04
CA ASP A 236 0.81 -8.18 13.42
C ASP A 236 0.06 -9.52 13.46
N THR A 237 -1.17 -9.51 14.00
CA THR A 237 -2.05 -10.68 13.99
C THR A 237 -2.40 -11.11 12.56
N MET A 238 -2.67 -10.18 11.65
CA MET A 238 -2.88 -10.50 10.23
C MET A 238 -1.64 -11.15 9.59
N PHE A 239 -0.43 -10.67 9.89
CA PHE A 239 0.82 -11.29 9.41
C PHE A 239 1.04 -12.71 9.98
N GLN A 240 0.72 -12.94 11.26
CA GLN A 240 0.79 -14.27 11.86
C GLN A 240 -0.21 -15.24 11.22
N LEU A 241 -1.46 -14.80 11.04
CA LEU A 241 -2.51 -15.57 10.37
C LEU A 241 -2.14 -15.88 8.92
N LYS A 242 -1.51 -14.94 8.19
CA LYS A 242 -0.95 -15.19 6.85
C LYS A 242 0.05 -16.34 6.88
N LYS A 243 0.99 -16.33 7.83
CA LYS A 243 2.01 -17.40 7.96
C LYS A 243 1.35 -18.76 8.22
N GLU A 244 0.40 -18.83 9.15
CA GLU A 244 -0.36 -20.07 9.41
C GLU A 244 -1.09 -20.55 8.15
N PHE A 245 -1.77 -19.65 7.45
CA PHE A 245 -2.48 -19.99 6.21
C PHE A 245 -1.54 -20.62 5.19
N ILE A 246 -0.37 -20.02 4.94
CA ILE A 246 0.61 -20.54 3.98
C ILE A 246 1.18 -21.90 4.41
N VAL A 247 1.41 -22.10 5.70
CA VAL A 247 1.84 -23.41 6.24
C VAL A 247 0.77 -24.47 5.99
N TYR A 248 -0.49 -24.20 6.35
CA TYR A 248 -1.56 -25.18 6.16
C TYR A 248 -1.95 -25.39 4.71
N LEU A 249 -1.80 -24.37 3.86
CA LEU A 249 -1.92 -24.48 2.40
C LEU A 249 -0.87 -25.48 1.86
N THR A 250 0.36 -25.41 2.35
CA THR A 250 1.47 -26.30 1.97
C THR A 250 1.23 -27.73 2.46
N ILE A 251 0.77 -27.89 3.71
CA ILE A 251 0.40 -29.21 4.26
C ILE A 251 -0.75 -29.84 3.47
N TYR A 252 -1.78 -29.06 3.13
CA TYR A 252 -2.89 -29.53 2.31
C TYR A 252 -2.39 -30.03 0.95
N LYS A 253 -1.53 -29.24 0.28
CA LYS A 253 -0.94 -29.63 -1.01
C LYS A 253 -0.26 -30.99 -0.95
N SER A 254 0.58 -31.18 0.07
CA SER A 254 1.33 -32.42 0.30
C SER A 254 0.40 -33.60 0.61
N LYS A 255 -0.53 -33.43 1.55
CA LYS A 255 -1.41 -34.50 2.02
C LYS A 255 -2.37 -35.02 0.96
N PHE A 256 -2.84 -34.16 0.07
CA PHE A 256 -3.88 -34.50 -0.90
C PHE A 256 -3.35 -34.62 -2.34
N ASN A 257 -2.02 -34.65 -2.54
CA ASN A 257 -1.37 -34.69 -3.85
C ASN A 257 -1.99 -33.70 -4.85
N SER A 258 -2.38 -32.52 -4.38
CA SER A 258 -3.02 -31.52 -5.22
C SER A 258 -1.94 -30.84 -6.06
N SER A 259 -1.80 -31.28 -7.31
CA SER A 259 -0.76 -30.82 -8.23
C SER A 259 -0.83 -29.32 -8.54
N ASN A 260 -2.04 -28.74 -8.57
CA ASN A 260 -2.24 -27.35 -9.00
C ASN A 260 -2.93 -26.52 -7.92
N ILE A 261 -2.16 -25.75 -7.16
CA ILE A 261 -2.66 -24.59 -6.43
C ILE A 261 -2.38 -23.40 -7.33
N HIS A 262 -3.44 -22.78 -7.82
CA HIS A 262 -3.32 -21.55 -8.57
C HIS A 262 -3.48 -20.37 -7.63
N ARG A 263 -2.78 -19.27 -7.95
CA ARG A 263 -2.90 -18.02 -7.21
C ARG A 263 -2.94 -16.83 -8.15
N TYR A 264 -3.67 -15.81 -7.75
CA TYR A 264 -3.62 -14.46 -8.31
C TYR A 264 -3.69 -13.48 -7.13
N ALA A 265 -2.59 -12.82 -6.80
CA ALA A 265 -2.49 -12.04 -5.55
C ALA A 265 -2.94 -12.85 -4.31
N TYR A 266 -4.05 -12.46 -3.67
CA TYR A 266 -4.64 -13.15 -2.50
C TYR A 266 -5.70 -14.19 -2.84
N TYR A 267 -5.99 -14.39 -4.13
CA TYR A 267 -6.98 -15.35 -4.58
C TYR A 267 -6.32 -16.69 -4.82
N TYR A 268 -6.71 -17.71 -4.04
CA TYR A 268 -6.23 -19.09 -4.19
C TYR A 268 -7.38 -19.96 -4.68
N TRP A 269 -7.13 -20.81 -5.68
CA TRP A 269 -8.11 -21.81 -6.09
C TRP A 269 -7.43 -23.12 -6.49
N TYR A 270 -8.25 -24.16 -6.47
CA TYR A 270 -7.90 -25.53 -6.84
C TYR A 270 -8.70 -25.93 -8.06
N ASN A 271 -8.26 -26.99 -8.75
CA ASN A 271 -8.78 -27.43 -10.06
C ASN A 271 -10.32 -27.35 -10.21
N ASN A 272 -11.07 -27.58 -9.12
CA ASN A 272 -12.51 -27.36 -9.07
C ASN A 272 -13.00 -26.77 -7.73
N THR A 273 -14.26 -26.35 -7.72
CA THR A 273 -14.98 -25.79 -6.57
C THR A 273 -14.87 -26.69 -5.33
N ASN A 274 -15.17 -27.98 -5.46
CA ASN A 274 -15.17 -28.91 -4.33
C ASN A 274 -13.80 -29.04 -3.67
N GLN A 275 -12.72 -29.08 -4.46
CA GLN A 275 -11.35 -29.09 -3.93
C GLN A 275 -11.03 -27.78 -3.21
N THR A 276 -11.46 -26.64 -3.75
CA THR A 276 -11.26 -25.33 -3.12
C THR A 276 -11.97 -25.24 -1.77
N PHE A 277 -13.21 -25.70 -1.69
CA PHE A 277 -13.94 -25.80 -0.42
C PHE A 277 -13.24 -26.72 0.59
N ARG A 278 -12.80 -27.91 0.16
CA ARG A 278 -12.10 -28.87 1.04
C ARG A 278 -10.78 -28.30 1.56
N ALA A 279 -10.03 -27.62 0.70
CA ALA A 279 -8.80 -26.92 1.09
C ALA A 279 -9.11 -25.86 2.14
N LEU A 280 -10.15 -25.07 1.91
CA LEU A 280 -10.55 -24.03 2.84
C LEU A 280 -10.94 -24.61 4.20
N SER A 281 -11.84 -25.60 4.22
CA SER A 281 -12.27 -26.26 5.47
C SER A 281 -11.07 -26.86 6.21
N PHE A 282 -10.12 -27.46 5.49
CA PHE A 282 -8.90 -27.99 6.09
C PHE A 282 -8.08 -26.89 6.76
N ILE A 283 -7.78 -25.81 6.03
CA ILE A 283 -6.95 -24.70 6.54
C ILE A 283 -7.63 -24.06 7.77
N ILE A 284 -8.90 -23.67 7.66
CA ILE A 284 -9.65 -23.09 8.78
C ILE A 284 -9.66 -24.04 9.97
N SER A 285 -9.89 -25.35 9.79
CA SER A 285 -9.95 -26.29 10.92
C SER A 285 -8.63 -26.41 11.72
N ARG A 286 -7.52 -25.95 11.13
CA ARG A 286 -6.17 -26.10 11.69
C ARG A 286 -5.58 -24.79 12.21
N MET A 287 -6.05 -23.64 11.75
CA MET A 287 -5.58 -22.35 12.24
C MET A 287 -5.91 -22.20 13.73
N THR A 288 -4.88 -21.92 14.53
CA THR A 288 -4.96 -22.01 15.99
C THR A 288 -5.55 -20.76 16.64
N ILE A 289 -5.48 -19.63 15.95
CA ILE A 289 -5.94 -18.31 16.40
C ILE A 289 -7.48 -18.15 16.29
N LEU A 290 -8.20 -19.15 15.75
CA LEU A 290 -9.65 -19.07 15.55
C LEU A 290 -10.46 -19.29 16.83
N LYS A 291 -11.15 -18.24 17.28
CA LYS A 291 -12.31 -18.38 18.18
C LYS A 291 -13.46 -19.07 17.42
N GLU A 292 -14.21 -19.95 18.09
CA GLU A 292 -15.29 -20.75 17.46
C GLU A 292 -16.32 -19.89 16.72
N ASN A 293 -16.65 -18.70 17.24
CA ASN A 293 -17.60 -17.77 16.63
C ASN A 293 -17.17 -17.24 15.25
N LYS A 294 -15.87 -17.23 14.92
CA LYS A 294 -15.36 -16.74 13.64
C LYS A 294 -15.34 -17.77 12.51
N ARG A 295 -15.53 -19.06 12.82
CA ARG A 295 -15.53 -20.13 11.81
C ARG A 295 -16.68 -19.99 10.81
N ASN A 296 -17.85 -19.54 11.27
CA ASN A 296 -19.01 -19.34 10.40
C ASN A 296 -18.79 -18.18 9.43
N GLU A 297 -18.16 -17.10 9.88
CA GLU A 297 -17.86 -15.93 9.03
C GLU A 297 -16.79 -16.22 7.97
N ALA A 298 -15.88 -17.13 8.27
CA ALA A 298 -14.84 -17.56 7.34
C ALA A 298 -15.39 -18.24 6.07
N THR A 299 -16.67 -18.61 6.01
CA THR A 299 -17.30 -19.05 4.75
C THR A 299 -17.52 -17.90 3.74
N LYS A 300 -17.59 -16.65 4.21
CA LYS A 300 -17.74 -15.44 3.38
C LYS A 300 -16.48 -15.08 2.58
N ILE A 301 -15.38 -15.80 2.77
CA ILE A 301 -14.10 -15.54 2.10
C ILE A 301 -14.03 -16.16 0.69
N LEU A 302 -14.96 -17.08 0.38
CA LEU A 302 -15.06 -17.63 -0.96
C LEU A 302 -15.71 -16.61 -1.88
N GLU A 303 -15.03 -16.27 -2.96
CA GLU A 303 -15.49 -15.33 -3.97
C GLU A 303 -15.50 -16.00 -5.33
N TYR A 304 -16.52 -15.71 -6.12
CA TYR A 304 -16.58 -16.18 -7.51
C TYR A 304 -15.97 -15.12 -8.41
N ILE A 305 -14.79 -15.39 -8.97
CA ILE A 305 -14.03 -14.46 -9.79
C ILE A 305 -13.56 -15.19 -11.05
N ASP A 306 -13.78 -14.57 -12.21
CA ASP A 306 -13.34 -15.07 -13.51
C ASP A 306 -13.67 -16.56 -13.74
N GLY A 307 -14.94 -16.91 -13.50
CA GLY A 307 -15.45 -18.26 -13.71
C GLY A 307 -15.12 -19.27 -12.60
N LYS A 308 -14.40 -18.86 -11.54
CA LYS A 308 -13.85 -19.78 -10.52
C LYS A 308 -14.22 -19.35 -9.11
N TYR A 309 -14.40 -20.32 -8.22
CA TYR A 309 -14.46 -20.06 -6.77
C TYR A 309 -13.04 -19.99 -6.22
N CYS A 310 -12.72 -18.88 -5.56
CA CYS A 310 -11.41 -18.60 -4.99
C CYS A 310 -11.53 -18.30 -3.50
N ILE A 311 -10.53 -18.73 -2.73
CA ILE A 311 -10.29 -18.30 -1.35
C ILE A 311 -9.62 -16.93 -1.40
N ASN A 312 -10.27 -15.89 -0.88
CA ASN A 312 -9.67 -14.57 -0.71
C ASN A 312 -8.95 -14.51 0.65
N LEU A 313 -7.62 -14.69 0.64
CA LEU A 313 -6.80 -14.67 1.85
C LEU A 313 -6.89 -13.32 2.57
N TYR A 314 -6.84 -12.18 1.86
CA TYR A 314 -6.88 -10.87 2.50
C TYR A 314 -8.17 -10.69 3.32
N LYS A 315 -9.32 -11.07 2.74
CA LYS A 315 -10.62 -11.04 3.41
C LYS A 315 -10.70 -11.99 4.60
N LEU A 316 -10.04 -13.15 4.52
CA LEU A 316 -9.89 -14.02 5.69
C LEU A 316 -9.15 -13.29 6.81
N LEU A 317 -8.00 -12.69 6.49
CA LEU A 317 -7.16 -12.02 7.48
C LEU A 317 -7.90 -10.86 8.17
N THR A 318 -8.69 -10.07 7.43
CA THR A 318 -9.48 -8.96 8.01
C THR A 318 -10.56 -9.45 8.96
N ILE A 319 -11.34 -10.47 8.56
CA ILE A 319 -12.37 -11.10 9.42
C ILE A 319 -11.72 -11.66 10.70
N LEU A 320 -10.63 -12.40 10.53
CA LEU A 320 -9.98 -13.07 11.65
C LEU A 320 -9.28 -12.12 12.61
N ALA A 321 -8.81 -10.97 12.14
CA ALA A 321 -8.17 -9.95 12.96
C ALA A 321 -9.15 -8.90 13.55
N ASP A 322 -10.48 -9.06 13.38
CA ASP A 322 -11.51 -8.08 13.81
C ASP A 322 -11.25 -6.67 13.23
N VAL A 323 -10.85 -6.60 11.97
CA VAL A 323 -10.79 -5.32 11.27
C VAL A 323 -12.22 -4.92 10.89
N ASN A 324 -12.79 -3.97 11.61
CA ASN A 324 -14.06 -3.36 11.22
C ASN A 324 -13.82 -2.50 9.97
N ASP A 325 -14.36 -2.94 8.83
CA ASP A 325 -14.46 -2.15 7.59
C ASP A 325 -15.55 -1.07 7.79
N GLU A 326 -15.23 0.02 8.48
CA GLU A 326 -16.05 1.26 8.51
C GLU A 326 -15.54 2.31 7.52
#